data_AF-X0VTZ1-F1
#
_entry.id   AF-X0VTZ1-F1
#
_cell.length_a   1.000
_cell.length_b   1.000
_cell.length_c   1.000
_cell.angle_alpha   90.00
_cell.angle_beta   90.00
_cell.angle_gamma   90.00
#
_symmetry.space_group_name_H-M   'P 1'
#
loop_
_entity.id
_entity.type
_entity.pdbx_description
1 polymer ?
#
loop_
_entity_poly.entity_id
_entity_poly.type
_entity_poly.pdbx_seq_one_letter_code
_entity_poly.pdbx_strand_id
1 'polypeptide(L)'
;MNNIMNFQDELSTAMSLENAKPLLEKIQSKAHWRIHLCPKENKKRISDEQQAWDFINKSNICFCSKYYPYNQYIAQKESEKYFIASKIENLDPGWEDYWFLFFSGQFIHLLVTPEIFYDSKLRKMAEKTRGIINKQAPGFIHVKPLLERFGMIFLFVSKLCQADLYENKLEINIELNGIKDFVLIDEL
;
A
#
# COMPACT_ATOMS: atom_id res chain seq x y z
N MET A 1 -26.82 18.38 -2.71
CA MET A 1 -26.14 17.32 -3.49
C MET A 1 -24.65 17.51 -3.28
N ASN A 2 -24.01 16.67 -2.46
CA ASN A 2 -22.57 16.76 -2.22
C ASN A 2 -21.87 16.01 -3.36
N ASN A 3 -21.04 16.73 -4.13
CA ASN A 3 -20.22 16.13 -5.19
C ASN A 3 -19.34 15.04 -4.60
N ILE A 4 -19.33 13.88 -5.24
CA ILE A 4 -18.34 12.84 -5.02
C ILE A 4 -17.02 13.41 -5.50
N MET A 5 -16.08 13.67 -4.59
CA MET A 5 -14.69 13.69 -5.00
C MET A 5 -14.37 12.27 -5.44
N ASN A 6 -14.10 12.09 -6.73
CA ASN A 6 -13.67 10.79 -7.21
C ASN A 6 -12.27 10.50 -6.66
N PHE A 7 -11.78 9.27 -6.81
CA PHE A 7 -10.43 8.90 -6.38
C PHE A 7 -9.36 9.86 -6.91
N GLN A 8 -9.47 10.35 -8.15
CA GLN A 8 -8.52 11.31 -8.70
C GLN A 8 -8.60 12.66 -7.98
N ASP A 9 -9.77 13.11 -7.53
CA ASP A 9 -9.92 14.38 -6.80
C ASP A 9 -9.35 14.28 -5.37
N GLU A 10 -9.57 13.16 -4.68
CA GLU A 10 -9.00 12.94 -3.33
C GLU A 10 -7.50 12.64 -3.38
N LEU A 11 -7.04 11.87 -4.38
CA LEU A 11 -5.62 11.69 -4.64
C LEU A 11 -4.98 13.00 -5.10
N SER A 12 -5.66 13.83 -5.89
CA SER A 12 -5.19 15.18 -6.24
C SER A 12 -5.13 16.08 -5.01
N THR A 13 -6.08 15.94 -4.08
CA THR A 13 -6.05 16.64 -2.79
C THR A 13 -4.85 16.19 -1.96
N ALA A 14 -4.58 14.88 -1.86
CA ALA A 14 -3.39 14.36 -1.19
C ALA A 14 -2.08 14.75 -1.93
N MET A 15 -2.08 14.76 -3.26
CA MET A 15 -0.94 15.17 -4.10
C MET A 15 -0.72 16.68 -4.13
N SER A 16 -1.74 17.48 -3.77
CA SER A 16 -1.64 18.93 -3.63
C SER A 16 -0.93 19.34 -2.34
N LEU A 17 -0.76 18.40 -1.40
CA LEU A 17 0.11 18.59 -0.25
C LEU A 17 1.55 18.62 -0.76
N GLU A 18 2.14 19.80 -0.73
CA GLU A 18 3.50 20.07 -1.17
C GLU A 18 4.53 19.10 -0.55
N ASN A 19 4.25 18.64 0.67
CA ASN A 19 5.08 17.70 1.44
C ASN A 19 4.90 16.22 1.06
N ALA A 20 3.80 15.85 0.41
CA ALA A 20 3.48 14.48 0.02
C ALA A 20 4.06 14.13 -1.36
N LYS A 21 4.10 15.13 -2.25
CA LYS A 21 4.42 14.97 -3.66
C LYS A 21 5.78 14.29 -3.93
N PRO A 22 6.90 14.66 -3.28
CA PRO A 22 8.20 14.03 -3.56
C PRO A 22 8.22 12.53 -3.25
N LEU A 23 7.59 12.11 -2.14
CA LEU A 23 7.53 10.69 -1.77
C LEU A 23 6.61 9.90 -2.71
N LEU A 24 5.47 10.47 -3.08
CA LEU A 24 4.55 9.84 -4.03
C LEU A 24 5.22 9.64 -5.40
N GLU A 25 5.92 10.65 -5.91
CA GLU A 25 6.71 10.55 -7.14
C GLU A 25 7.81 9.48 -7.01
N LYS A 26 8.51 9.43 -5.87
CA LYS A 26 9.52 8.41 -5.59
C LYS A 26 8.93 7.00 -5.59
N ILE A 27 7.77 6.77 -4.96
CA ILE A 27 7.10 5.46 -4.97
C ILE A 27 6.66 5.10 -6.40
N GLN A 28 6.02 6.02 -7.11
CA GLN A 28 5.51 5.82 -8.46
C GLN A 28 6.60 5.62 -9.51
N SER A 29 7.81 6.14 -9.28
CA SER A 29 8.98 5.91 -10.13
C SER A 29 9.51 4.47 -10.09
N LYS A 30 9.06 3.66 -9.12
CA LYS A 30 9.44 2.26 -8.93
C LYS A 30 8.24 1.35 -9.15
N ALA A 31 8.51 0.05 -9.23
CA ALA A 31 7.45 -0.94 -9.14
C ALA A 31 6.82 -0.91 -7.73
N HIS A 32 5.49 -0.76 -7.68
CA HIS A 32 4.79 -0.46 -6.43
C HIS A 32 3.38 -1.05 -6.40
N TRP A 33 2.93 -1.34 -5.20
CA TRP A 33 1.54 -1.61 -4.89
C TRP A 33 0.74 -0.32 -4.84
N ARG A 34 -0.49 -0.38 -5.36
CA ARG A 34 -1.52 0.62 -5.15
C ARG A 34 -2.77 -0.08 -4.63
N ILE A 35 -3.13 0.23 -3.40
CA ILE A 35 -4.32 -0.28 -2.74
C ILE A 35 -5.29 0.88 -2.56
N HIS A 36 -6.53 0.67 -2.98
CA HIS A 36 -7.60 1.63 -2.84
C HIS A 36 -8.86 0.93 -2.34
N LEU A 37 -9.30 1.29 -1.13
CA LEU A 37 -10.53 0.82 -0.52
C LEU A 37 -11.54 1.97 -0.57
N CYS A 38 -12.58 1.81 -1.38
CA CYS A 38 -13.58 2.85 -1.63
C CYS A 38 -14.94 2.41 -1.10
N PRO A 39 -15.49 3.04 -0.04
CA PRO A 39 -16.88 2.80 0.33
C PRO A 39 -17.80 3.29 -0.78
N LYS A 40 -18.80 2.49 -1.17
CA LYS A 40 -19.73 2.88 -2.26
C LYS A 40 -20.60 4.09 -1.90
N GLU A 41 -20.81 4.33 -0.61
CA GLU A 41 -21.57 5.49 -0.13
C GLU A 41 -20.61 6.61 0.29
N ASN A 42 -20.74 7.76 -0.36
CA ASN A 42 -19.99 8.96 -0.02
C ASN A 42 -20.65 9.71 1.16
N LYS A 43 -20.43 9.20 2.37
CA LYS A 43 -20.85 9.84 3.63
C LYS A 43 -19.66 9.96 4.57
N LYS A 44 -19.66 10.98 5.44
CA LYS A 44 -18.69 11.08 6.53
C LYS A 44 -18.89 9.87 7.44
N ARG A 45 -17.86 9.04 7.60
CA ARG A 45 -17.86 7.81 8.41
C ARG A 45 -17.03 7.94 9.68
N ILE A 46 -16.06 8.85 9.65
CA ILE A 46 -15.15 9.09 10.75
C ILE A 46 -15.40 10.52 11.27
N SER A 47 -15.66 10.67 12.57
CA SER A 47 -16.00 11.93 13.22
C SER A 47 -14.82 12.89 13.26
N ASP A 48 -13.65 12.36 13.62
CA ASP A 48 -12.44 13.10 13.95
C ASP A 48 -11.17 12.25 13.76
N GLU A 49 -10.02 12.91 13.93
CA GLU A 49 -8.69 12.30 13.83
C GLU A 49 -8.48 11.14 14.81
N GLN A 50 -8.95 11.26 16.06
CA GLN A 50 -8.72 10.23 17.07
C GLN A 50 -9.43 8.94 16.67
N GLN A 51 -10.68 9.05 16.22
CA GLN A 51 -11.43 7.90 15.72
C GLN A 51 -10.75 7.29 14.50
N ALA A 52 -10.18 8.10 13.60
CA ALA A 52 -9.44 7.62 12.44
C ALA A 52 -8.23 6.77 12.85
N TRP A 53 -7.43 7.25 13.81
CA TRP A 53 -6.29 6.49 14.34
C TRP A 53 -6.72 5.23 15.08
N ASP A 54 -7.83 5.27 15.81
CA ASP A 54 -8.38 4.09 16.48
C ASP A 54 -8.74 2.98 15.48
N PHE A 55 -9.34 3.32 14.34
CA PHE A 55 -9.62 2.37 13.27
C PHE A 55 -8.34 1.71 12.75
N ILE A 56 -7.30 2.52 12.46
CA ILE A 56 -6.02 2.02 11.97
C ILE A 56 -5.34 1.13 13.02
N ASN A 57 -5.30 1.55 14.28
CA ASN A 57 -4.63 0.83 15.36
C ASN A 57 -5.31 -0.51 15.65
N LYS A 58 -6.65 -0.55 15.71
CA LYS A 58 -7.42 -1.79 15.92
C LYS A 58 -7.30 -2.75 14.74
N SER A 59 -7.15 -2.20 13.53
CA SER A 59 -7.09 -3.00 12.30
C SER A 59 -5.67 -3.39 11.91
N ASN A 60 -4.66 -2.89 12.61
CA ASN A 60 -3.27 -3.17 12.30
C ASN A 60 -2.98 -4.68 12.34
N ILE A 61 -2.23 -5.16 11.35
CA ILE A 61 -1.82 -6.55 11.20
C ILE A 61 -0.32 -6.64 11.45
N CYS A 62 0.09 -7.62 12.26
CA CYS A 62 1.49 -8.01 12.37
C CYS A 62 1.64 -9.45 11.88
N PHE A 63 2.44 -9.66 10.83
CA PHE A 63 2.74 -10.98 10.29
C PHE A 63 4.25 -11.07 10.01
N CYS A 64 4.93 -12.08 10.55
CA CYS A 64 6.38 -12.25 10.44
C CYS A 64 7.17 -10.96 10.77
N SER A 65 6.80 -10.28 11.86
CA SER A 65 7.39 -9.01 12.32
C SER A 65 7.22 -7.83 11.37
N LYS A 66 6.36 -7.95 10.35
CA LYS A 66 5.98 -6.86 9.45
C LYS A 66 4.58 -6.36 9.82
N TYR A 67 4.45 -5.03 9.92
CA TYR A 67 3.18 -4.38 10.22
C TYR A 67 2.50 -3.91 8.93
N TYR A 68 1.16 -3.96 8.88
CA TYR A 68 0.36 -3.42 7.79
C TYR A 68 -0.98 -2.81 8.29
N PRO A 69 -1.35 -1.60 7.82
CA PRO A 69 -0.46 -0.62 7.21
C PRO A 69 0.58 -0.16 8.23
N TYR A 70 1.73 0.33 7.80
CA TYR A 70 2.77 0.66 8.76
C TYR A 70 2.47 2.02 9.41
N ASN A 71 2.37 2.04 10.74
CA ASN A 71 2.04 3.24 11.53
C ASN A 71 2.77 3.29 12.90
N GLN A 72 3.86 2.53 13.03
CA GLN A 72 4.63 2.38 14.27
C GLN A 72 5.59 3.55 14.50
N TYR A 73 6.39 3.49 15.58
CA TYR A 73 7.21 4.61 16.11
C TYR A 73 8.03 5.39 15.08
N ILE A 74 8.60 4.70 14.09
CA ILE A 74 9.46 5.33 13.08
C ILE A 74 8.68 6.01 11.95
N ALA A 75 7.38 5.76 11.86
CA ALA A 75 6.55 6.29 10.79
C ALA A 75 6.20 7.75 11.10
N GLN A 76 6.35 8.61 10.11
CA GLN A 76 5.85 9.97 10.21
C GLN A 76 4.33 9.92 10.11
N LYS A 77 3.65 10.53 11.08
CA LYS A 77 2.19 10.64 11.12
C LYS A 77 1.79 12.04 10.72
N GLU A 78 0.78 12.14 9.88
CA GLU A 78 0.23 13.39 9.38
C GLU A 78 -1.27 13.41 9.63
N SER A 79 -1.80 14.59 9.91
CA SER A 79 -3.23 14.81 10.08
C SER A 79 -3.60 16.11 9.39
N GLU A 80 -4.64 16.06 8.60
CA GLU A 80 -5.19 17.18 7.86
C GLU A 80 -6.71 17.24 8.06
N LYS A 81 -7.33 18.30 7.56
CA LYS A 81 -8.76 18.59 7.78
C LYS A 81 -9.70 17.41 7.47
N TYR A 82 -9.34 16.54 6.52
CA TYR A 82 -10.21 15.48 6.01
C TYR A 82 -9.61 14.08 6.03
N PHE A 83 -8.36 13.91 6.46
CA PHE A 83 -7.71 12.61 6.46
C PHE A 83 -6.57 12.56 7.48
N ILE A 84 -6.20 11.35 7.88
CA ILE A 84 -4.92 11.05 8.53
C ILE A 84 -4.04 10.28 7.56
N ALA A 85 -2.74 10.37 7.75
CA ALA A 85 -1.77 9.68 6.91
C ALA A 85 -0.61 9.15 7.75
N SER A 86 0.08 8.15 7.20
CA SER A 86 1.41 7.82 7.68
C SER A 86 2.33 7.47 6.52
N LYS A 87 3.57 7.92 6.64
CA LYS A 87 4.60 7.69 5.64
C LYS A 87 5.91 7.23 6.26
N ILE A 88 6.64 6.45 5.48
CA ILE A 88 7.94 5.90 5.85
C ILE A 88 8.86 6.03 4.66
N GLU A 89 10.06 6.50 4.97
CA GLU A 89 11.15 6.56 4.03
C GLU A 89 12.32 5.76 4.59
N ASN A 90 12.86 4.85 3.76
CA ASN A 90 14.13 4.17 4.01
C ASN A 90 14.15 3.32 5.30
N LEU A 91 13.04 2.67 5.68
CA LEU A 91 13.03 1.70 6.78
C LEU A 91 13.98 0.52 6.51
N ASP A 92 14.06 0.10 5.26
CA ASP A 92 15.01 -0.86 4.70
C ASP A 92 15.42 -0.30 3.31
N PRO A 93 16.60 -0.58 2.74
CA PRO A 93 16.96 -0.06 1.42
C PRO A 93 15.91 -0.41 0.37
N GLY A 94 15.21 0.62 -0.11
CA GLY A 94 14.14 0.47 -1.11
C GLY A 94 12.73 0.22 -0.55
N TRP A 95 12.51 0.38 0.77
CA TRP A 95 11.17 0.43 1.34
C TRP A 95 10.70 1.88 1.49
N GLU A 96 9.71 2.25 0.69
CA GLU A 96 8.93 3.48 0.83
C GLU A 96 7.43 3.15 0.88
N ASP A 97 6.74 3.68 1.88
CA ASP A 97 5.33 3.39 2.20
C ASP A 97 4.61 4.70 2.50
N TYR A 98 3.44 4.89 1.91
CA TYR A 98 2.58 6.02 2.20
C TYR A 98 1.11 5.66 2.06
N TRP A 99 0.35 5.79 3.16
CA TRP A 99 -1.08 5.61 3.16
C TRP A 99 -1.85 6.79 3.74
N PHE A 100 -3.12 6.88 3.35
CA PHE A 100 -4.10 7.89 3.73
C PHE A 100 -5.39 7.19 4.15
N LEU A 101 -6.00 7.65 5.23
CA LEU A 101 -7.37 7.33 5.60
C LEU A 101 -8.19 8.61 5.66
N PHE A 102 -9.08 8.78 4.70
CA PHE A 102 -10.01 9.90 4.64
C PHE A 102 -11.17 9.70 5.60
N PHE A 103 -11.74 10.79 6.12
CA PHE A 103 -12.89 10.74 7.03
C PHE A 103 -14.19 10.27 6.34
N SER A 104 -14.18 10.18 5.01
CA SER A 104 -15.18 9.46 4.20
C SER A 104 -15.10 7.93 4.37
N GLY A 105 -14.01 7.42 4.96
CA GLY A 105 -13.69 5.99 5.06
C GLY A 105 -12.85 5.46 3.88
N GLN A 106 -12.53 6.29 2.89
CA GLN A 106 -11.65 5.90 1.80
C GLN A 106 -10.22 5.68 2.31
N PHE A 107 -9.62 4.56 1.94
CA PHE A 107 -8.24 4.24 2.29
C PHE A 107 -7.42 4.09 1.01
N ILE A 108 -6.31 4.82 0.93
CA ILE A 108 -5.36 4.75 -0.19
C ILE A 108 -4.01 4.39 0.37
N HIS A 109 -3.31 3.44 -0.25
CA HIS A 109 -1.97 3.06 0.14
C HIS A 109 -1.10 2.81 -1.09
N LEU A 110 0.05 3.46 -1.11
CA LEU A 110 1.10 3.31 -2.10
C LEU A 110 2.36 2.80 -1.40
N LEU A 111 2.90 1.70 -1.91
CA LEU A 111 4.02 1.02 -1.29
C LEU A 111 4.95 0.50 -2.37
N VAL A 112 6.23 0.90 -2.34
CA VAL A 112 7.24 0.27 -3.21
C VAL A 112 7.29 -1.22 -2.90
N THR A 113 7.34 -2.06 -3.93
CA THR A 113 7.25 -3.52 -3.81
C THR A 113 8.55 -4.07 -3.20
N PRO A 114 8.65 -4.34 -1.88
CA PRO A 114 9.89 -4.88 -1.31
C PRO A 114 10.15 -6.32 -1.77
N GLU A 115 9.16 -6.94 -2.40
CA GLU A 115 9.24 -8.31 -2.91
C GLU A 115 10.03 -8.40 -4.24
N ILE A 116 10.48 -7.26 -4.76
CA ILE A 116 11.27 -7.18 -5.99
C ILE A 116 12.77 -7.21 -5.69
N PHE A 117 13.45 -8.06 -6.43
CA PHE A 117 14.90 -8.14 -6.43
C PHE A 117 15.47 -7.75 -7.79
N TYR A 118 16.39 -6.79 -7.75
CA TYR A 118 17.23 -6.40 -8.90
C TYR A 118 18.62 -7.07 -8.86
N ASP A 119 18.88 -7.92 -7.84
CA ASP A 119 20.20 -8.46 -7.58
C ASP A 119 20.66 -9.43 -8.68
N SER A 120 21.82 -9.13 -9.25
CA SER A 120 22.59 -9.98 -10.15
C SER A 120 22.87 -11.40 -9.63
N LYS A 121 22.96 -11.60 -8.31
CA LYS A 121 23.16 -12.93 -7.71
C LYS A 121 21.90 -13.78 -7.79
N LEU A 122 20.74 -13.17 -7.52
CA LEU A 122 19.45 -13.84 -7.64
C LEU A 122 19.13 -14.18 -9.08
N ARG A 123 19.49 -13.28 -9.99
CA ARG A 123 19.48 -13.57 -11.42
C ARG A 123 20.31 -14.80 -11.79
N LYS A 124 21.55 -14.91 -11.27
CA LYS A 124 22.42 -16.07 -11.51
C LYS A 124 21.87 -17.37 -10.92
N MET A 125 21.29 -17.33 -9.71
CA MET A 125 20.64 -18.51 -9.13
C MET A 125 19.43 -18.92 -9.97
N ALA A 126 18.57 -17.97 -10.31
CA ALA A 126 17.38 -18.24 -11.09
C ALA A 126 17.73 -18.76 -12.51
N GLU A 127 18.77 -18.22 -13.16
CA GLU A 127 19.35 -18.74 -14.41
C GLU A 127 19.84 -20.19 -14.28
N LYS A 128 20.46 -20.54 -13.14
CA LYS A 128 20.97 -21.89 -12.85
C LYS A 128 19.85 -22.91 -12.59
N THR A 129 18.77 -22.52 -11.91
CA THR A 129 17.71 -23.44 -11.48
C THR A 129 16.64 -23.65 -12.56
N ARG A 130 16.35 -22.65 -13.40
CA ARG A 130 15.22 -22.69 -14.35
C ARG A 130 15.60 -22.80 -15.83
N GLY A 131 16.89 -22.91 -16.13
CA GLY A 131 17.36 -23.43 -17.42
C GLY A 131 17.20 -22.55 -18.65
N ILE A 132 16.44 -21.45 -18.61
CA ILE A 132 16.58 -20.22 -19.43
C ILE A 132 15.72 -19.19 -18.70
N ILE A 133 16.37 -18.24 -18.02
CA ILE A 133 15.70 -16.98 -17.71
C ILE A 133 16.01 -16.05 -18.87
N ASN A 134 14.96 -15.43 -19.40
CA ASN A 134 15.12 -14.43 -20.43
C ASN A 134 16.15 -13.41 -19.93
N LYS A 135 17.32 -13.30 -20.60
CA LYS A 135 18.40 -12.39 -20.20
C LYS A 135 17.96 -10.90 -20.21
N GLN A 136 16.72 -10.64 -20.58
CA GLN A 136 16.09 -9.33 -20.64
C GLN A 136 15.08 -9.09 -19.50
N ALA A 137 14.90 -10.04 -18.57
CA ALA A 137 13.97 -9.83 -17.45
C ALA A 137 14.36 -8.58 -16.64
N PRO A 138 13.45 -7.59 -16.49
CA PRO A 138 13.72 -6.34 -15.77
C PRO A 138 13.87 -6.52 -14.25
N GLY A 139 13.37 -7.63 -13.71
CA GLY A 139 13.57 -8.01 -12.31
C GLY A 139 12.84 -9.30 -11.94
N PHE A 140 12.94 -9.66 -10.67
CA PHE A 140 12.35 -10.88 -10.11
C PHE A 140 11.42 -10.54 -8.96
N ILE A 141 10.31 -11.27 -8.85
CA ILE A 141 9.33 -11.13 -7.77
C ILE A 141 9.26 -12.45 -7.00
N HIS A 142 9.48 -12.39 -5.69
CA HIS A 142 9.33 -13.57 -4.86
C HIS A 142 7.86 -13.81 -4.52
N VAL A 143 7.35 -14.99 -4.90
CA VAL A 143 5.93 -15.36 -4.78
C VAL A 143 5.45 -15.39 -3.34
N LYS A 144 6.23 -15.96 -2.41
CA LYS A 144 5.82 -16.06 -1.01
C LYS A 144 5.60 -14.69 -0.34
N PRO A 145 6.57 -13.75 -0.31
CA PRO A 145 6.34 -12.40 0.19
C PRO A 145 5.19 -11.67 -0.50
N LEU A 146 5.00 -11.89 -1.81
CA LEU A 146 3.91 -11.31 -2.59
C LEU A 146 2.54 -11.78 -2.07
N LEU A 147 2.37 -13.09 -1.87
CA LEU A 147 1.16 -13.68 -1.34
C LEU A 147 0.92 -13.30 0.13
N GLU A 148 1.98 -13.23 0.94
CA GLU A 148 1.91 -12.74 2.31
C GLU A 148 1.39 -11.29 2.35
N ARG A 149 1.92 -10.41 1.52
CA ARG A 149 1.45 -9.01 1.39
C ARG A 149 -0.02 -8.94 1.02
N PHE A 150 -0.42 -9.73 0.02
CA PHE A 150 -1.81 -9.80 -0.40
C PHE A 150 -2.73 -10.26 0.75
N GLY A 151 -2.32 -11.30 1.48
CA GLY A 151 -3.03 -11.77 2.68
C GLY A 151 -3.15 -10.70 3.77
N MET A 152 -2.08 -9.94 4.03
CA MET A 152 -2.09 -8.83 4.98
C MET A 152 -3.08 -7.73 4.58
N ILE A 153 -3.16 -7.40 3.28
CA ILE A 153 -4.13 -6.41 2.76
C ILE A 153 -5.56 -6.88 3.06
N PHE A 154 -5.91 -8.12 2.71
CA PHE A 154 -7.27 -8.64 2.95
C PHE A 154 -7.60 -8.75 4.44
N LEU A 155 -6.63 -9.16 5.26
CA LEU A 155 -6.85 -9.26 6.70
C LEU A 155 -7.07 -7.88 7.34
N PHE A 156 -6.32 -6.87 6.90
CA PHE A 156 -6.53 -5.48 7.30
C PHE A 156 -7.92 -4.98 6.92
N VAL A 157 -8.33 -5.20 5.66
CA VAL A 157 -9.68 -4.85 5.19
C VAL A 157 -10.75 -5.54 6.03
N SER A 158 -10.59 -6.83 6.30
CA SER A 158 -11.52 -7.59 7.13
C SER A 158 -11.64 -7.00 8.54
N LYS A 159 -10.54 -6.55 9.15
CA LYS A 159 -10.57 -5.90 10.46
C LYS A 159 -11.22 -4.52 10.41
N LEU A 160 -11.00 -3.74 9.35
CA LEU A 160 -11.71 -2.46 9.17
C LEU A 160 -13.23 -2.67 9.08
N CYS A 161 -13.68 -3.71 8.37
CA CYS A 161 -15.09 -4.09 8.32
C CYS A 161 -15.61 -4.50 9.70
N GLN A 162 -14.85 -5.31 10.45
CA GLN A 162 -15.22 -5.74 11.81
C GLN A 162 -15.22 -4.59 12.83
N ALA A 163 -14.49 -3.52 12.57
CA ALA A 163 -14.50 -2.30 13.37
C ALA A 163 -15.70 -1.39 13.03
N ASP A 164 -16.60 -1.82 12.13
CA ASP A 164 -17.75 -1.06 11.64
C ASP A 164 -17.40 0.20 10.83
N LEU A 165 -16.19 0.27 10.24
CA LEU A 165 -15.89 1.35 9.29
C LEU A 165 -16.74 1.22 8.00
N TYR A 166 -17.02 -0.02 7.59
CA TYR A 166 -17.74 -0.33 6.35
C TYR A 166 -18.99 -1.18 6.64
N GLU A 167 -20.18 -0.60 6.44
CA GLU A 167 -21.44 -1.25 6.80
C GLU A 167 -22.04 -2.12 5.66
N ASN A 168 -21.83 -1.73 4.40
CA ASN A 168 -22.60 -2.28 3.27
C ASN A 168 -21.70 -2.84 2.17
N LYS A 169 -21.13 -1.95 1.36
CA LYS A 169 -20.38 -2.31 0.14
C LYS A 169 -19.07 -1.53 0.11
N LEU A 170 -17.99 -2.29 0.06
CA LEU A 170 -16.63 -1.80 -0.13
C LEU A 170 -16.14 -2.26 -1.50
N GLU A 171 -15.63 -1.33 -2.29
CA GLU A 171 -14.83 -1.65 -3.47
C GLU A 171 -13.36 -1.75 -3.07
N ILE A 172 -12.70 -2.83 -3.46
CA ILE A 172 -11.30 -3.09 -3.17
C ILE A 172 -10.56 -3.16 -4.50
N ASN A 173 -9.72 -2.17 -4.76
CA ASN A 173 -8.83 -2.14 -5.91
C ASN A 173 -7.40 -2.37 -5.42
N ILE A 174 -6.77 -3.45 -5.89
CA ILE A 174 -5.38 -3.78 -5.58
C ILE A 174 -4.65 -3.94 -6.90
N GLU A 175 -3.68 -3.07 -7.13
CA GLU A 175 -2.88 -3.03 -8.34
C GLU A 175 -1.40 -3.20 -7.98
N LEU A 176 -0.68 -3.88 -8.87
CA LEU A 176 0.78 -3.96 -8.82
C LEU A 176 1.31 -3.33 -10.12
N ASN A 177 1.97 -2.19 -9.97
CA ASN A 177 2.39 -1.33 -11.07
C ASN A 177 3.88 -1.47 -11.35
N GLY A 178 4.29 -1.26 -12.60
CA GLY A 178 5.70 -1.27 -13.00
C GLY A 178 6.38 -2.64 -13.02
N ILE A 179 5.61 -3.73 -12.94
CA ILE A 179 6.14 -5.11 -12.88
C ILE A 179 6.02 -5.89 -14.19
N LYS A 180 5.73 -5.22 -15.30
CA LYS A 180 5.57 -5.89 -16.59
C LYS A 180 6.85 -6.64 -16.94
N ASP A 181 6.71 -7.89 -17.38
CA ASP A 181 7.79 -8.80 -17.79
C ASP A 181 8.73 -9.24 -16.64
N PHE A 182 8.41 -8.95 -15.37
CA PHE A 182 9.12 -9.50 -14.22
C PHE A 182 8.87 -11.01 -14.10
N VAL A 183 9.87 -11.73 -13.59
CA VAL A 183 9.79 -13.19 -13.43
C VAL A 183 9.42 -13.54 -12.00
N LEU A 184 8.35 -14.33 -11.83
CA LEU A 184 7.96 -14.88 -10.53
C LEU A 184 8.89 -16.02 -10.12
N ILE A 185 9.41 -15.98 -8.89
CA ILE A 185 10.30 -16.99 -8.32
C ILE A 185 9.76 -17.49 -6.97
N ASP A 186 9.95 -18.78 -6.70
CA ASP A 186 9.43 -19.50 -5.53
C ASP A 186 10.49 -19.61 -4.43
N GLU A 187 11.71 -20.00 -4.80
CA GLU A 187 12.82 -20.23 -3.87
C GLU A 187 14.02 -19.35 -4.22
N LEU A 188 14.69 -18.85 -3.17
CA LEU A 188 16.04 -18.29 -3.23
C LEU A 188 17.06 -19.33 -2.79
#